data_AF-A0A957UCS7-F1
#
_entry.id   AF-A0A957UCS7-F1
#
_cell.length_a   1.000
_cell.length_b   1.000
_cell.length_c   1.000
_cell.angle_alpha   90.00
_cell.angle_beta   90.00
_cell.angle_gamma   90.00
#
_symmetry.space_group_name_H-M   'P 1'
#
loop_
_entity.id
_entity.type
_entity.pdbx_description
1 polymer ?
#
loop_
_entity_poly.entity_id
_entity_poly.type
_entity_poly.pdbx_seq_one_letter_code
_entity_poly.pdbx_strand_id
1 'polypeptide(L)'
;PEDGMLVGDAAGDAVQPLPIDFAMNARSLGADVIECATRDDYVAALKTAKAADRTTVVVIKNDRLHGVPSYETWWDVAVPEVSEVDGVRAAREEYDEKRVMERYFLE
;
A
#
# COMPACT_ATOMS: atom_id res chain seq x y z
N PRO A 1 -5.47 7.80 -22.49
CA PRO A 1 -4.11 7.25 -22.66
C PRO A 1 -3.43 7.92 -23.86
N GLU A 2 -2.33 8.62 -23.60
CA GLU A 2 -1.45 9.18 -24.65
C GLU A 2 -0.22 8.26 -24.74
N ASP A 3 0.16 7.87 -25.96
CA ASP A 3 1.32 7.00 -26.22
C ASP A 3 1.36 5.68 -25.41
N GLY A 4 0.18 5.11 -25.13
CA GLY A 4 0.05 3.87 -24.35
C GLY A 4 0.23 4.05 -22.84
N MET A 5 0.44 5.28 -22.36
CA MET A 5 0.59 5.59 -20.94
C MET A 5 -0.72 6.14 -20.36
N LEU A 6 -1.03 5.69 -19.15
CA LEU A 6 -2.07 6.29 -18.33
C LEU A 6 -1.51 7.52 -17.61
N VAL A 7 -2.37 8.50 -17.40
CA VAL A 7 -2.07 9.72 -16.66
C VAL A 7 -1.73 9.37 -15.22
N GLY A 8 -0.52 9.72 -14.78
CA GLY A 8 -0.03 9.47 -13.43
C GLY A 8 -0.35 10.60 -12.44
N ASP A 9 0.30 10.56 -11.28
CA ASP A 9 0.11 11.57 -10.21
C ASP A 9 0.58 12.98 -10.61
N ALA A 10 1.49 13.09 -11.58
CA ALA A 10 1.94 14.36 -12.13
C ALA A 10 0.81 15.21 -12.75
N ALA A 11 -0.32 14.60 -13.12
CA ALA A 11 -1.48 15.31 -13.67
C ALA A 11 -2.32 16.04 -12.59
N GLY A 12 -2.04 15.85 -11.30
CA GLY A 12 -2.78 16.50 -10.20
C GLY A 12 -4.29 16.25 -10.29
N ASP A 13 -5.10 17.30 -10.17
CA ASP A 13 -6.56 17.21 -10.27
C ASP A 13 -7.08 17.26 -11.71
N ALA A 14 -6.21 17.41 -12.72
CA ALA A 14 -6.60 17.52 -14.13
C ALA A 14 -6.97 16.18 -14.78
N VAL A 15 -7.28 15.17 -13.96
CA VAL A 15 -7.65 13.81 -14.39
C VAL A 15 -9.09 13.50 -14.04
N GLN A 16 -9.81 12.92 -15.00
CA GLN A 16 -11.10 12.32 -14.76
C GLN A 16 -10.90 10.98 -14.03
N PRO A 17 -11.38 10.84 -12.78
CA PRO A 17 -11.24 9.58 -12.04
C PRO A 17 -12.13 8.52 -12.68
N LEU A 18 -11.60 7.29 -12.79
CA LEU A 18 -12.42 6.12 -13.11
C LEU A 18 -13.11 5.66 -11.83
N PRO A 19 -14.45 5.76 -11.71
CA PRO A 19 -15.15 5.32 -10.50
C PRO A 19 -15.14 3.80 -10.42
N ILE A 20 -14.20 3.24 -9.65
CA ILE A 20 -14.12 1.81 -9.37
C ILE A 20 -14.77 1.54 -8.01
N ASP A 21 -15.81 0.71 -8.01
CA ASP A 21 -16.40 0.20 -6.79
C ASP A 21 -15.67 -1.07 -6.33
N PHE A 22 -14.57 -0.87 -5.60
CA PHE A 22 -13.77 -1.96 -5.05
C PHE A 22 -14.55 -2.80 -4.04
N ALA A 23 -15.49 -2.19 -3.31
CA ALA A 23 -16.33 -2.90 -2.35
C ALA A 23 -17.26 -3.88 -3.07
N MET A 24 -17.91 -3.43 -4.13
CA MET A 24 -18.78 -4.29 -4.93
C MET A 24 -17.99 -5.37 -5.68
N ASN A 25 -16.80 -5.04 -6.20
CA ASN A 25 -15.93 -6.03 -6.83
C ASN A 25 -15.48 -7.13 -5.84
N ALA A 26 -15.07 -6.77 -4.62
CA ALA A 26 -14.69 -7.75 -3.61
C ALA A 26 -15.88 -8.64 -3.21
N ARG A 27 -17.07 -8.05 -3.03
CA ARG A 27 -18.30 -8.82 -2.76
C ARG A 27 -18.64 -9.78 -3.90
N SER A 28 -18.44 -9.40 -5.17
CA SER A 28 -18.73 -10.27 -6.31
C SER A 28 -17.80 -11.49 -6.40
N LEU A 29 -16.61 -11.39 -5.82
CA LEU A 29 -15.66 -12.50 -5.64
C LEU A 29 -15.97 -13.35 -4.40
N GLY A 30 -17.05 -13.05 -3.67
CA GLY A 30 -17.48 -13.81 -2.50
C GLY A 30 -16.79 -13.42 -1.19
N ALA A 31 -16.08 -12.29 -1.13
CA ALA A 31 -15.51 -11.77 0.11
C ALA A 31 -16.58 -11.09 0.99
N ASP A 32 -16.38 -11.13 2.30
CA ASP A 32 -16.96 -10.14 3.21
C ASP A 32 -16.31 -8.78 2.96
N VAL A 33 -17.08 -7.70 3.08
CA VAL A 33 -16.56 -6.35 2.85
C VAL A 33 -16.97 -5.41 3.97
N ILE A 34 -15.97 -4.75 4.55
CA ILE A 34 -16.13 -3.72 5.57
C ILE A 34 -15.65 -2.39 4.96
N GLU A 35 -16.56 -1.43 4.82
CA GLU A 35 -16.23 -0.09 4.34
C GLU A 35 -15.94 0.82 5.53
N CYS A 36 -14.80 1.52 5.51
CA CYS A 36 -14.33 2.38 6.58
C CYS A 36 -14.09 3.81 6.08
N ALA A 37 -14.41 4.80 6.92
CA ALA A 37 -14.16 6.22 6.64
C ALA A 37 -13.13 6.83 7.60
N THR A 38 -12.93 6.22 8.77
CA THR A 38 -12.06 6.76 9.82
C THR A 38 -11.04 5.74 10.31
N ARG A 39 -10.05 6.22 11.06
CA ARG A 39 -9.08 5.37 11.76
C ARG A 39 -9.77 4.39 12.71
N ASP A 40 -10.79 4.84 13.43
CA ASP A 40 -11.47 4.00 14.43
C ASP A 40 -12.29 2.90 13.74
N ASP A 41 -12.93 3.22 12.60
CA ASP A 41 -13.58 2.20 11.75
C ASP A 41 -12.56 1.16 11.30
N TYR A 42 -11.37 1.59 10.85
CA TYR A 42 -10.31 0.69 10.40
C TYR A 42 -9.83 -0.24 11.51
N VAL A 43 -9.58 0.30 12.72
CA VAL A 43 -9.15 -0.51 13.87
C VAL A 43 -10.24 -1.53 14.26
N ALA A 44 -11.51 -1.14 14.21
CA ALA A 44 -12.62 -2.07 14.44
C ALA A 44 -12.71 -3.13 13.33
N ALA A 45 -12.56 -2.73 12.06
CA ALA A 45 -12.62 -3.61 10.90
C ALA A 45 -11.52 -4.68 10.94
N LEU A 46 -10.30 -4.33 11.36
CA LEU A 46 -9.22 -5.31 11.53
C LEU A 46 -9.58 -6.38 12.58
N LYS A 47 -10.22 -6.00 13.69
CA LYS A 47 -10.66 -6.96 14.71
C LYS A 47 -11.73 -7.89 14.15
N THR A 48 -12.70 -7.35 13.43
CA THR A 48 -13.75 -8.13 12.77
C THR A 48 -13.17 -9.08 11.72
N ALA A 49 -12.28 -8.58 10.86
CA ALA A 49 -11.64 -9.37 9.81
C ALA A 49 -10.78 -10.50 10.38
N LYS A 50 -10.05 -10.28 11.49
CA LYS A 50 -9.28 -11.34 12.19
C LYS A 50 -10.19 -12.46 12.73
N ALA A 51 -11.43 -12.16 13.08
CA ALA A 51 -12.38 -13.13 13.62
C ALA A 51 -13.27 -13.80 12.56
N ALA A 52 -13.22 -13.34 11.31
CA ALA A 52 -14.04 -13.85 10.22
C ALA A 52 -13.57 -15.23 9.75
N ASP A 53 -14.52 -16.10 9.42
CA ASP A 53 -14.29 -17.41 8.81
C ASP A 53 -14.20 -17.35 7.27
N ARG A 54 -14.48 -16.18 6.70
CA ARG A 54 -14.44 -15.89 5.27
C ARG A 54 -13.46 -14.75 4.97
N THR A 55 -12.84 -14.81 3.79
CA THR A 55 -11.98 -13.73 3.28
C THR A 55 -12.70 -12.40 3.39
N THR A 56 -12.11 -11.47 4.14
CA THR A 56 -12.67 -10.15 4.40
C THR A 56 -11.80 -9.07 3.77
N VAL A 57 -12.40 -8.18 2.99
CA VAL A 57 -11.76 -7.02 2.39
C VAL A 57 -12.21 -5.77 3.12
N VAL A 58 -11.26 -5.01 3.66
CA VAL A 58 -11.51 -3.71 4.27
C VAL A 58 -11.25 -2.63 3.20
N VAL A 59 -12.27 -1.83 2.89
CA VAL A 59 -12.20 -0.78 1.86
C VAL A 59 -12.20 0.58 2.53
N ILE A 60 -11.17 1.39 2.24
CA ILE A 60 -11.02 2.76 2.75
C ILE A 60 -10.92 3.70 1.54
N LYS A 61 -11.81 4.69 1.48
CA LYS A 61 -11.72 5.74 0.46
C LYS A 61 -10.80 6.85 0.96
N ASN A 62 -9.70 7.06 0.26
CA ASN A 62 -8.75 8.13 0.53
C ASN A 62 -8.62 9.06 -0.68
N ASP A 63 -8.22 10.29 -0.41
CA ASP A 63 -7.83 11.24 -1.45
C ASP A 63 -6.45 10.85 -1.99
N ARG A 64 -6.35 10.74 -3.32
CA ARG A 64 -5.14 10.33 -4.04
C ARG A 64 -3.96 11.29 -3.79
N LEU A 65 -4.23 12.58 -3.68
CA LEU A 65 -3.18 13.61 -3.54
C LEU A 65 -2.86 13.91 -2.08
N HIS A 66 -3.64 13.38 -1.14
CA HIS A 66 -3.38 13.52 0.29
C HIS A 66 -2.36 12.47 0.75
N GLY A 67 -1.08 12.83 0.64
CA GLY A 67 0.04 12.04 1.11
C GLY A 67 0.57 12.47 2.48
N VAL A 68 1.53 11.71 3.00
CA VAL A 68 2.38 12.14 4.13
C VAL A 68 3.64 12.84 3.59
N PRO A 69 4.20 13.85 4.29
CA PRO A 69 5.35 14.63 3.80
C PRO A 69 6.58 13.77 3.50
N SER A 70 6.80 12.75 4.33
CA SER A 70 7.68 11.63 4.05
C SER A 70 7.17 10.46 4.87
N TYR A 71 7.49 9.23 4.46
CA TYR A 71 7.14 8.08 5.27
C TYR A 71 8.08 7.93 6.48
N GLU A 72 9.23 8.62 6.53
CA GLU A 72 10.37 8.39 7.45
C GLU A 72 10.73 6.90 7.62
N THR A 73 10.21 6.05 6.73
CA THR A 73 10.33 4.61 6.72
C THR A 73 11.03 4.21 5.44
N TRP A 74 11.59 3.02 5.48
CA TRP A 74 12.24 2.38 4.36
C TRP A 74 11.37 1.22 3.89
N TRP A 75 11.45 0.92 2.59
CA TRP A 75 10.83 -0.27 2.04
C TRP A 75 11.86 -1.40 2.03
N ASP A 76 11.45 -2.57 2.50
CA ASP A 76 12.24 -3.79 2.35
C ASP A 76 12.24 -4.26 0.89
N VAL A 77 13.08 -3.62 0.08
CA VAL A 77 13.34 -4.01 -1.32
C VAL A 77 14.73 -4.60 -1.35
N ALA A 78 14.80 -5.92 -1.57
CA ALA A 78 16.06 -6.65 -1.55
C ALA A 78 17.07 -6.08 -2.56
N VAL A 79 18.28 -5.78 -2.07
CA VAL A 79 19.43 -5.38 -2.89
C VAL A 79 20.29 -6.62 -3.20
N PRO A 80 20.79 -6.79 -4.44
CA PRO A 80 21.66 -7.92 -4.79
C PRO A 80 22.80 -8.12 -3.79
N GLU A 81 23.00 -9.36 -3.35
CA GLU A 81 24.05 -9.71 -2.39
C GLU A 81 25.45 -9.56 -2.96
N VAL A 82 25.61 -9.80 -4.25
CA VAL A 82 26.88 -9.64 -4.97
C VAL A 82 26.67 -8.74 -6.17
N SER A 83 27.59 -7.78 -6.35
CA SER A 83 27.61 -6.91 -7.52
C SER A 83 29.00 -6.31 -7.73
N GLU A 84 29.40 -6.23 -9.00
CA GLU A 84 30.62 -5.51 -9.40
C GLU A 84 30.42 -3.98 -9.37
N VAL A 85 29.17 -3.50 -9.34
CA VAL A 85 28.83 -2.08 -9.33
C VAL A 85 28.92 -1.52 -7.91
N ASP A 86 29.83 -0.57 -7.69
CA ASP A 86 30.07 0.06 -6.39
C ASP A 86 28.79 0.60 -5.74
N GLY A 87 27.92 1.26 -6.52
CA GLY A 87 26.66 1.81 -6.03
C GLY A 87 25.69 0.73 -5.51
N VAL A 88 25.73 -0.48 -6.05
CA VAL A 88 24.90 -1.60 -5.57
C VAL A 88 25.46 -2.14 -4.25
N ARG A 89 26.79 -2.22 -4.10
CA ARG A 89 27.41 -2.63 -2.83
C ARG A 89 27.11 -1.64 -1.71
N ALA A 90 27.21 -0.34 -1.97
CA ALA A 90 26.83 0.70 -1.00
C ALA A 90 25.34 0.63 -0.64
N ALA A 91 24.45 0.45 -1.62
CA ALA A 91 23.02 0.29 -1.36
C ALA A 91 22.72 -0.97 -0.53
N ARG A 92 23.51 -2.04 -0.70
CA ARG A 92 23.38 -3.27 0.10
C ARG A 92 23.78 -3.05 1.55
N GLU A 93 24.87 -2.33 1.80
CA GLU A 93 25.28 -1.95 3.17
C GLU A 93 24.19 -1.12 3.87
N GLU A 94 23.65 -0.10 3.21
CA GLU A 94 22.54 0.71 3.75
C GLU A 94 21.27 -0.13 4.00
N TYR A 95 20.98 -1.09 3.11
CA TYR A 95 19.86 -2.01 3.27
C TYR A 95 20.02 -2.92 4.50
N ASP A 96 21.21 -3.50 4.70
CA ASP A 96 21.49 -4.40 5.82
C ASP A 96 21.40 -3.65 7.16
N GLU A 97 21.84 -2.39 7.23
CA GLU A 97 21.67 -1.52 8.41
C GLU A 97 20.18 -1.27 8.72
N LYS A 98 19.37 -1.00 7.69
CA LYS A 98 17.93 -0.74 7.84
C LYS A 98 17.13 -1.98 8.19
N ARG A 99 17.48 -3.16 7.66
CA ARG A 99 16.84 -4.45 8.00
C ARG A 99 16.83 -4.71 9.51
N VAL A 100 17.91 -4.36 10.22
CA VAL A 100 17.98 -4.53 11.69
C VAL A 100 16.94 -3.69 12.42
N MET A 101 16.48 -2.59 11.83
CA MET A 101 15.49 -1.68 12.39
C MET A 101 14.04 -2.09 12.08
N GLU A 102 13.82 -3.18 11.33
CA GLU A 102 12.49 -3.71 11.02
C GLU A 102 11.72 -4.08 12.29
N ARG A 103 10.43 -3.73 12.34
CA ARG A 103 9.56 -4.02 13.49
C ARG A 103 8.32 -4.78 13.01
N TYR A 104 8.01 -5.88 13.67
CA TYR A 104 6.77 -6.61 13.46
C TYR A 104 5.66 -5.99 14.32
N PHE A 105 4.65 -5.43 13.68
CA PHE A 105 3.49 -4.82 14.36
C PHE A 105 2.26 -5.71 14.39
N LEU A 106 2.37 -6.94 13.88
CA LEU A 106 1.31 -7.94 13.90
C LEU A 106 1.47 -8.84 15.14
N GLU A 107 0.83 -8.42 16.24
CA GLU A 107 0.47 -9.29 17.38
C GLU A 107 -1.06 -9.50 17.42
#